data_AF-A0A239X5Q8-F1
#
_entry.id   AF-A0A239X5Q8-F1
#
_cell.length_a   1.000
_cell.length_b   1.000
_cell.length_c   1.000
_cell.angle_alpha   90.00
_cell.angle_beta   90.00
_cell.angle_gamma   90.00
#
_symmetry.space_group_name_H-M   'P 1'
#
loop_
_entity.id
_entity.type
_entity.pdbx_description
1 polymer ?
#
loop_
_entity_poly.entity_id
_entity_poly.type
_entity_poly.pdbx_seq_one_letter_code
_entity_poly.pdbx_strand_id
1 'polypeptide(L)'
;MSILEKLLEGVDVQMRTVGEYIDYLQPTNYLVRTKNYHPTFSTPVLTAGKTFILGYTSEDTGIYEASKSPVIIFDDFTTANKWVDFDFKAKSSAMKILLPIDDSIISLKYFYYWLNSLPIDSSDGDHKRQWISNFSLKKMPIPCPENPEKSLEIQREIVRILDELTEKNTAIISELSKEIELRKKQYEHYRDKLLDFNEIGGG
;
A
#
# COMPACT_ATOMS: atom_id res chain seq x y z
N MET A 1 -4.86 28.97 9.79
CA MET A 1 -3.55 28.28 9.75
C MET A 1 -3.81 26.79 9.59
N SER A 2 -3.43 26.21 8.46
CA SER A 2 -3.54 24.78 8.16
C SER A 2 -2.71 23.96 9.16
N ILE A 3 -3.08 22.68 9.38
CA ILE A 3 -2.26 21.75 10.18
C ILE A 3 -0.84 21.68 9.61
N LEU A 4 -0.70 21.72 8.28
CA LEU A 4 0.58 21.69 7.61
C LEU A 4 1.42 22.95 7.89
N GLU A 5 0.79 24.13 7.93
CA GLU A 5 1.49 25.39 8.25
C GLU A 5 2.00 25.40 9.71
N LYS A 6 1.23 24.81 10.63
CA LYS A 6 1.65 24.64 12.02
C LYS A 6 2.78 23.62 12.18
N LEU A 7 2.78 22.56 11.38
CA LEU A 7 3.78 21.50 11.44
C LEU A 7 5.10 21.95 10.80
N LEU A 8 5.01 22.75 9.74
CA LEU A 8 6.18 23.28 9.06
C LEU A 8 6.75 24.53 9.74
N GLU A 9 5.98 25.35 10.46
CA GLU A 9 6.50 26.55 11.18
C GLU A 9 7.45 27.45 10.35
N GLY A 10 7.26 27.53 9.03
CA GLY A 10 8.16 28.28 8.13
C GLY A 10 9.46 27.55 7.74
N VAL A 11 9.52 26.24 7.97
CA VAL A 11 10.56 25.33 7.46
C VAL A 11 10.68 25.45 5.95
N ASP A 12 11.92 25.54 5.48
CA ASP A 12 12.24 25.45 4.06
C ASP A 12 11.88 24.07 3.50
N VAL A 13 11.09 24.04 2.42
CA VAL A 13 10.67 22.82 1.74
C VAL A 13 11.14 22.91 0.30
N GLN A 14 11.98 21.95 -0.11
CA GLN A 14 12.53 21.94 -1.46
C GLN A 14 12.02 20.73 -2.24
N MET A 15 11.71 20.96 -3.51
CA MET A 15 11.29 19.91 -4.44
C MET A 15 12.52 19.16 -4.95
N ARG A 16 12.70 17.91 -4.52
CA ARG A 16 13.85 17.06 -4.84
C ARG A 16 13.45 15.88 -5.70
N THR A 17 14.39 15.36 -6.49
CA THR A 17 14.11 14.27 -7.44
C THR A 17 13.96 12.95 -6.68
N VAL A 18 12.94 12.15 -6.98
CA VAL A 18 12.68 10.88 -6.26
C VAL A 18 13.89 9.93 -6.32
N GLY A 19 14.53 9.81 -7.49
CA GLY A 19 15.69 8.95 -7.68
C GLY A 19 16.94 9.36 -6.90
N GLU A 20 16.96 10.53 -6.25
CA GLU A 20 18.03 10.93 -5.32
C GLU A 20 17.86 10.26 -3.94
N TYR A 21 16.66 9.75 -3.62
CA TYR A 21 16.29 9.24 -2.30
C TYR A 21 15.77 7.81 -2.31
N ILE A 22 15.14 7.37 -3.39
CA ILE A 22 14.50 6.06 -3.50
C ILE A 22 15.10 5.28 -4.66
N ASP A 23 15.56 4.07 -4.35
CA ASP A 23 16.02 3.09 -5.33
C ASP A 23 15.04 1.91 -5.41
N TYR A 24 15.30 0.97 -6.32
CA TYR A 24 14.51 -0.24 -6.47
C TYR A 24 15.37 -1.48 -6.64
N LEU A 25 14.87 -2.59 -6.09
CA LEU A 25 15.38 -3.92 -6.38
C LEU A 25 14.45 -4.64 -7.36
N GLN A 26 15.06 -5.40 -8.27
CA GLN A 26 14.33 -6.38 -9.05
C GLN A 26 14.04 -7.62 -8.18
N PRO A 27 12.83 -8.18 -8.26
CA PRO A 27 12.41 -9.26 -7.37
C PRO A 27 12.96 -10.63 -7.77
N THR A 28 13.88 -10.70 -8.75
CA THR A 28 14.39 -11.94 -9.36
C THR A 28 14.85 -12.98 -8.33
N ASN A 29 15.55 -12.55 -7.27
CA ASN A 29 16.02 -13.43 -6.20
C ASN A 29 14.90 -13.94 -5.28
N TYR A 30 13.75 -13.28 -5.32
CA TYR A 30 12.60 -13.55 -4.47
C TYR A 30 11.43 -14.18 -5.24
N LEU A 31 11.64 -14.51 -6.52
CA LEU A 31 10.59 -15.12 -7.33
C LEU A 31 10.24 -16.51 -6.80
N VAL A 32 8.93 -16.76 -6.67
CA VAL A 32 8.42 -18.11 -6.43
C VAL A 32 8.70 -18.97 -7.65
N ARG A 33 9.26 -20.17 -7.42
CA ARG A 33 9.66 -21.08 -8.51
C ARG A 33 8.53 -22.00 -8.93
N THR A 34 7.72 -22.41 -7.96
CA THR A 34 6.61 -23.34 -8.14
C THR A 34 5.28 -22.61 -8.24
N LYS A 35 4.28 -23.27 -8.84
CA LYS A 35 2.89 -22.80 -8.89
C LYS A 35 1.98 -23.52 -7.88
N ASN A 36 2.57 -24.29 -6.97
CA ASN A 36 1.82 -25.02 -5.95
C ASN A 36 1.52 -24.08 -4.79
N TYR A 37 0.32 -23.52 -4.77
CA TYR A 37 -0.12 -22.64 -3.70
C TYR A 37 -1.18 -23.34 -2.86
N HIS A 38 -1.05 -23.23 -1.54
CA HIS A 38 -2.01 -23.85 -0.63
C HIS A 38 -2.23 -22.97 0.60
N PRO A 39 -3.48 -22.79 1.09
CA PRO A 39 -3.76 -21.94 2.25
C PRO A 39 -3.06 -22.34 3.56
N THR A 40 -2.56 -23.58 3.66
CA THR A 40 -1.85 -24.06 4.85
C THR A 40 -0.36 -23.76 4.83
N PHE A 41 0.18 -23.24 3.72
CA PHE A 41 1.57 -22.82 3.66
C PHE A 41 1.76 -21.45 4.32
N SER A 42 2.97 -21.14 4.75
CA SER A 42 3.27 -19.96 5.57
C SER A 42 3.61 -18.71 4.76
N THR A 43 4.29 -18.86 3.62
CA THR A 43 4.91 -17.72 2.94
C THR A 43 3.99 -17.14 1.87
N PRO A 44 3.49 -15.90 2.00
CA PRO A 44 2.63 -15.29 1.00
C PRO A 44 3.40 -14.99 -0.29
N VAL A 45 2.74 -15.22 -1.42
CA VAL A 45 3.23 -14.88 -2.76
C VAL A 45 2.50 -13.64 -3.24
N LEU A 46 3.24 -12.55 -3.43
CA LEU A 46 2.67 -11.25 -3.79
C LEU A 46 2.63 -11.02 -5.29
N THR A 47 1.57 -10.33 -5.72
CA THR A 47 1.49 -9.66 -7.03
C THR A 47 1.28 -8.15 -6.80
N ALA A 48 1.69 -7.31 -7.76
CA ALA A 48 1.43 -5.88 -7.67
C ALA A 48 0.08 -5.48 -8.31
N GLY A 49 -0.69 -6.46 -8.82
CA GLY A 49 -1.98 -6.24 -9.45
C GLY A 49 -3.17 -6.28 -8.47
N LYS A 50 -4.38 -6.49 -9.01
CA LYS A 50 -5.64 -6.50 -8.24
C LYS A 50 -5.64 -7.48 -7.06
N THR A 51 -5.06 -8.67 -7.26
CA THR A 51 -4.95 -9.68 -6.21
C THR A 51 -3.59 -9.60 -5.55
N PHE A 52 -3.49 -8.81 -4.48
CA PHE A 52 -2.23 -8.52 -3.81
C PHE A 52 -1.53 -9.79 -3.28
N ILE A 53 -2.25 -10.66 -2.56
CA ILE A 53 -1.76 -11.98 -2.15
C ILE A 53 -2.36 -13.03 -3.09
N LEU A 54 -1.53 -13.66 -3.91
CA LEU A 54 -1.97 -14.70 -4.85
C LEU A 54 -2.30 -16.03 -4.15
N GLY A 55 -1.58 -16.32 -3.08
CA GLY A 55 -1.63 -17.58 -2.33
C GLY A 55 -0.39 -17.71 -1.46
N TYR A 56 -0.20 -18.88 -0.87
CA TYR A 56 0.94 -19.17 0.00
C TYR A 56 1.78 -20.30 -0.59
N THR A 57 3.09 -20.24 -0.42
CA THR A 57 4.05 -21.25 -0.90
C THR A 57 4.78 -21.89 0.28
N SER A 58 5.16 -23.16 0.10
CA SER A 58 6.01 -23.90 1.05
C SER A 58 7.51 -23.65 0.83
N GLU A 59 7.89 -22.82 -0.16
CA GLU A 59 9.28 -22.44 -0.39
C GLU A 59 9.82 -21.64 0.80
N ASP A 60 10.97 -22.07 1.33
CA ASP A 60 11.65 -21.53 2.50
C ASP A 60 12.90 -20.70 2.15
N THR A 61 13.28 -20.68 0.87
CA THR A 61 14.43 -19.94 0.35
C THR A 61 14.02 -18.79 -0.56
N GLY A 62 14.85 -17.74 -0.62
CA GLY A 62 14.56 -16.55 -1.43
C GLY A 62 13.30 -15.82 -0.95
N ILE A 63 13.12 -15.74 0.36
CA ILE A 63 12.07 -14.95 1.00
C ILE A 63 12.63 -13.56 1.27
N TYR A 64 11.88 -12.53 0.92
CA TYR A 64 12.21 -11.16 1.30
C TYR A 64 11.73 -10.91 2.73
N GLU A 65 12.63 -10.54 3.64
CA GLU A 65 12.34 -10.34 5.07
C GLU A 65 11.76 -8.94 5.36
N ALA A 66 10.60 -8.63 4.79
CA ALA A 66 9.95 -7.32 4.97
C ALA A 66 9.41 -7.10 6.39
N SER A 67 9.32 -8.14 7.21
CA SER A 67 9.05 -8.00 8.65
C SER A 67 10.14 -7.23 9.40
N LYS A 68 11.40 -7.29 8.91
CA LYS A 68 12.54 -6.56 9.49
C LYS A 68 12.78 -5.21 8.82
N SER A 69 12.63 -5.17 7.50
CA SER A 69 12.77 -3.95 6.70
C SER A 69 11.60 -3.82 5.75
N PRO A 70 10.53 -3.11 6.17
CA PRO A 70 9.34 -2.93 5.34
C PRO A 70 9.66 -2.25 4.01
N VAL A 71 8.88 -2.58 2.98
CA VAL A 71 9.10 -2.11 1.61
C VAL A 71 7.83 -1.65 0.93
N ILE A 72 8.00 -0.97 -0.20
CA ILE A 72 6.89 -0.70 -1.11
C ILE A 72 7.02 -1.63 -2.31
N ILE A 73 5.97 -2.40 -2.57
CA ILE A 73 5.81 -3.11 -3.83
C ILE A 73 5.17 -2.15 -4.83
N PHE A 74 5.80 -1.98 -5.99
CA PHE A 74 5.35 -1.10 -7.07
C PHE A 74 5.19 -1.88 -8.37
N ASP A 75 4.03 -1.77 -9.01
CA ASP A 75 3.78 -2.32 -10.34
C ASP A 75 4.30 -1.36 -11.42
N ASP A 76 5.32 -1.79 -12.17
CA ASP A 76 5.99 -0.93 -13.15
C ASP A 76 5.13 -0.64 -14.40
N PHE A 77 3.95 -1.26 -14.53
CA PHE A 77 3.02 -1.04 -15.65
C PHE A 77 1.76 -0.29 -15.22
N THR A 78 1.16 -0.68 -14.09
CA THR A 78 -0.11 -0.12 -13.60
C THR A 78 0.06 0.97 -12.56
N THR A 79 1.28 1.20 -12.07
CA THR A 79 1.62 2.15 -10.99
C THR A 79 0.98 1.86 -9.63
N ALA A 80 0.26 0.73 -9.53
CA ALA A 80 -0.28 0.24 -8.28
C ALA A 80 0.85 0.01 -7.28
N ASN A 81 0.66 0.48 -6.06
CA ASN A 81 1.66 0.36 -5.00
C ASN A 81 1.04 -0.13 -3.69
N LYS A 82 1.83 -0.87 -2.92
CA LYS A 82 1.43 -1.48 -1.64
C LYS A 82 2.56 -1.41 -0.63
N TRP A 83 2.23 -0.99 0.58
CA TRP A 83 3.09 -1.12 1.75
C TRP A 83 3.15 -2.58 2.19
N VAL A 84 4.34 -3.10 2.48
CA VAL A 84 4.57 -4.49 2.88
C VAL A 84 5.51 -4.54 4.06
N ASP A 85 5.05 -5.09 5.18
CA ASP A 85 5.75 -5.23 6.46
C ASP A 85 5.76 -6.68 6.96
N PHE A 86 5.56 -7.64 6.05
CA PHE A 86 5.58 -9.07 6.33
C PHE A 86 6.36 -9.82 5.26
N ASP A 87 6.97 -10.94 5.64
CA ASP A 87 7.86 -11.70 4.76
C ASP A 87 7.12 -12.28 3.55
N PHE A 88 7.75 -12.24 2.37
CA PHE A 88 7.06 -12.63 1.14
C PHE A 88 7.98 -13.19 0.05
N LYS A 89 7.35 -13.84 -0.94
CA LYS A 89 7.94 -14.10 -2.26
C LYS A 89 7.20 -13.34 -3.34
N ALA A 90 7.89 -12.95 -4.40
CA ALA A 90 7.31 -12.24 -5.52
C ALA A 90 6.81 -13.19 -6.60
N LYS A 91 5.69 -12.84 -7.25
CA LYS A 91 5.16 -13.66 -8.36
C LYS A 91 5.81 -13.37 -9.71
N SER A 92 6.18 -12.12 -9.94
CA SER A 92 6.53 -11.60 -11.27
C SER A 92 7.75 -10.69 -11.20
N SER A 93 8.61 -10.77 -12.21
CA SER A 93 9.74 -9.87 -12.43
C SER A 93 9.32 -8.46 -12.87
N ALA A 94 8.05 -8.25 -13.19
CA ALA A 94 7.48 -6.94 -13.55
C ALA A 94 7.29 -6.00 -12.35
N MET A 95 7.34 -6.54 -11.13
CA MET A 95 7.19 -5.77 -9.90
C MET A 95 8.53 -5.16 -9.50
N LYS A 96 8.50 -4.05 -8.77
CA LYS A 96 9.66 -3.41 -8.16
C LYS A 96 9.50 -3.40 -6.65
N ILE A 97 10.60 -3.64 -5.95
CA ILE A 97 10.69 -3.49 -4.50
C ILE A 97 11.41 -2.17 -4.25
N LEU A 98 10.68 -1.15 -3.81
CA LEU A 98 11.24 0.18 -3.59
C LEU A 98 11.81 0.28 -2.19
N LEU A 99 12.98 0.92 -2.11
CA LEU A 99 13.76 1.08 -0.89
C LEU A 99 14.34 2.48 -0.82
N PRO A 100 14.53 3.02 0.38
CA PRO A 100 15.32 4.23 0.55
C PRO A 100 16.78 3.94 0.19
N ILE A 101 17.44 4.90 -0.44
CA ILE A 101 18.89 4.86 -0.67
C ILE A 101 19.61 5.00 0.67
N ASP A 102 19.07 5.83 1.56
CA ASP A 102 19.61 6.07 2.90
C ASP A 102 18.47 6.37 3.88
N ASP A 103 18.25 5.48 4.84
CA ASP A 103 17.23 5.62 5.89
C ASP A 103 17.48 6.82 6.83
N SER A 104 18.69 7.38 6.83
CA SER A 104 19.03 8.55 7.66
C SER A 104 18.61 9.89 7.05
N ILE A 105 18.10 9.89 5.81
CA ILE A 105 17.63 11.11 5.12
C ILE A 105 16.16 11.05 4.71
N ILE A 106 15.60 9.86 4.52
CA ILE A 106 14.23 9.69 4.03
C ILE A 106 13.53 8.52 4.74
N SER A 107 12.31 8.78 5.22
CA SER A 107 11.40 7.72 5.64
C SER A 107 10.71 7.12 4.41
N LEU A 108 10.85 5.80 4.23
CA LEU A 108 10.13 5.10 3.16
C LEU A 108 8.60 5.25 3.30
N LYS A 109 8.10 5.33 4.54
CA LYS A 109 6.67 5.52 4.81
C LYS A 109 6.20 6.93 4.43
N TYR A 110 7.03 7.95 4.66
CA TYR A 110 6.77 9.30 4.17
C TYR A 110 6.67 9.31 2.64
N PHE A 111 7.62 8.67 1.95
CA PHE A 111 7.57 8.51 0.51
C PHE A 111 6.32 7.74 0.04
N TYR A 112 5.93 6.67 0.75
CA TYR A 112 4.70 5.92 0.46
C TYR A 112 3.46 6.81 0.49
N TYR A 113 3.33 7.66 1.51
CA TYR A 113 2.20 8.59 1.59
C TYR A 113 2.23 9.66 0.50
N TRP A 114 3.41 10.22 0.21
CA TRP A 114 3.56 11.14 -0.90
C TRP A 114 3.19 10.48 -2.25
N LEU A 115 3.65 9.26 -2.49
CA LEU A 115 3.35 8.50 -3.70
C LEU A 115 1.83 8.30 -3.89
N ASN A 116 1.10 8.04 -2.81
CA ASN A 116 -0.36 7.90 -2.82
C ASN A 116 -1.12 9.24 -2.86
N SER A 117 -0.43 10.37 -2.69
CA SER A 117 -1.00 11.70 -2.89
C SER A 117 -1.00 12.16 -4.35
N LEU A 118 -0.21 11.49 -5.20
CA LEU A 118 -0.17 11.79 -6.62
C LEU A 118 -1.52 11.45 -7.28
N PRO A 119 -1.96 12.24 -8.28
CA PRO A 119 -3.14 11.90 -9.04
C PRO A 119 -2.96 10.51 -9.66
N ILE A 120 -4.05 9.75 -9.72
CA ILE A 120 -4.08 8.49 -10.46
C ILE A 120 -3.95 8.86 -11.93
N ASP A 121 -2.73 8.76 -12.46
CA ASP A 121 -2.48 8.89 -13.89
C ASP A 121 -3.20 7.72 -14.56
N SER A 122 -4.26 8.00 -15.32
CA SER A 122 -4.94 7.00 -16.16
C SER A 122 -4.01 6.66 -17.32
N SER A 123 -3.03 5.79 -17.05
CA SER A 123 -2.11 5.24 -18.04
C SER A 123 -2.82 4.15 -18.85
N ASP A 124 -3.88 4.53 -19.57
CA ASP A 124 -4.51 3.64 -20.54
C ASP A 124 -3.58 3.48 -21.74
N GLY A 125 -3.00 2.29 -21.88
CA GLY A 125 -2.49 1.79 -23.16
C GLY A 125 -0.99 1.86 -23.43
N ASP A 126 -0.14 2.29 -22.49
CA ASP A 126 1.30 2.32 -22.71
C ASP A 126 2.03 1.24 -21.91
N HIS A 127 2.57 0.21 -22.58
CA HIS A 127 3.40 -0.85 -21.96
C HIS A 127 4.77 -0.34 -21.48
N LYS A 128 4.90 0.97 -21.23
CA LYS A 128 6.14 1.58 -20.73
C LYS A 128 6.32 1.30 -19.26
N ARG A 129 7.56 1.01 -18.90
CA ARG A 129 8.03 0.87 -17.52
C ARG A 129 8.02 2.24 -16.83
N GLN A 130 7.09 2.43 -15.90
CA GLN A 130 6.76 3.73 -15.32
C GLN A 130 7.79 4.22 -14.30
N TRP A 131 8.44 3.33 -13.55
CA TRP A 131 9.31 3.78 -12.46
C TRP A 131 10.53 4.54 -12.99
N ILE A 132 11.33 3.92 -13.87
CA ILE A 132 12.60 4.51 -14.34
C ILE A 132 12.35 5.73 -15.24
N SER A 133 11.27 5.71 -16.03
CA SER A 133 11.02 6.73 -17.05
C SER A 133 10.17 7.90 -16.55
N ASN A 134 9.46 7.75 -15.43
CA ASN A 134 8.51 8.74 -14.94
C ASN A 134 8.68 8.96 -13.42
N PHE A 135 8.41 7.96 -12.58
CA PHE A 135 8.33 8.17 -11.13
C PHE A 135 9.67 8.55 -10.49
N SER A 136 10.79 7.95 -10.92
CA SER A 136 12.12 8.30 -10.41
C SER A 136 12.52 9.75 -10.74
N LEU A 137 11.94 10.34 -11.79
CA LEU A 137 12.21 11.71 -12.22
C LEU A 137 11.22 12.73 -11.65
N LYS A 138 10.13 12.28 -11.01
CA LYS A 138 9.18 13.17 -10.34
C LYS A 138 9.89 13.88 -9.18
N LYS A 139 9.35 15.04 -8.81
CA LYS A 139 9.85 15.82 -7.67
C LYS A 139 8.94 15.64 -6.47
N MET A 140 9.51 15.29 -5.32
CA MET A 140 8.81 15.23 -4.05
C MET A 140 9.26 16.37 -3.12
N PRO A 141 8.39 16.89 -2.25
CA PRO A 141 8.77 17.88 -1.27
C PRO A 141 9.60 17.21 -0.17
N ILE A 142 10.77 17.78 0.12
CA ILE A 142 11.62 17.40 1.26
C ILE A 142 11.72 18.59 2.21
N PRO A 143 11.29 18.44 3.48
CA PRO A 143 11.43 19.49 4.49
C PRO A 143 12.88 19.56 4.99
N CYS A 144 13.44 20.75 5.18
CA CYS A 144 14.80 20.96 5.70
C CYS A 144 15.86 20.03 5.08
N PRO A 145 16.04 19.98 3.74
CA PRO A 145 16.99 19.04 3.13
C PRO A 145 18.45 19.26 3.57
N GLU A 146 18.78 20.46 4.06
CA GLU A 146 20.11 20.80 4.60
C GLU A 146 20.33 20.28 6.03
N ASN A 147 19.29 19.82 6.72
CA ASN A 147 19.36 19.24 8.07
C ASN A 147 18.59 17.90 8.10
N PRO A 148 19.27 16.77 7.83
CA PRO A 148 18.64 15.46 7.77
C PRO A 148 17.91 15.05 9.06
N GLU A 149 18.46 15.38 10.23
CA GLU A 149 17.85 15.03 11.51
C GLU A 149 16.50 15.73 11.70
N LYS A 150 16.47 17.04 11.46
CA LYS A 150 15.22 17.82 11.52
C LYS A 150 14.25 17.40 10.41
N SER A 151 14.75 17.09 9.22
CA SER A 151 13.93 16.57 8.12
C SER A 151 13.21 15.29 8.53
N LEU A 152 13.92 14.33 9.10
CA LEU A 152 13.35 13.07 9.56
C LEU A 152 12.38 13.23 10.72
N GLU A 153 12.59 14.17 11.63
CA GLU A 153 11.62 14.49 12.68
C GLU A 153 10.28 14.96 12.07
N ILE A 154 10.34 15.88 11.13
CA ILE A 154 9.15 16.39 10.43
C ILE A 154 8.46 15.28 9.63
N GLN A 155 9.23 14.49 8.88
CA GLN A 155 8.71 13.35 8.13
C GLN A 155 8.02 12.32 9.04
N ARG A 156 8.62 12.01 10.20
CA ARG A 156 8.03 11.09 11.20
C ARG A 156 6.73 11.62 11.77
N GLU A 157 6.64 12.91 12.06
CA GLU A 157 5.41 13.51 12.59
C GLU A 157 4.29 13.50 11.53
N ILE A 158 4.62 13.78 10.27
CA ILE A 158 3.68 13.63 9.15
C ILE A 158 3.21 12.17 9.05
N VAL A 159 4.14 11.22 9.08
CA VAL A 159 3.83 9.78 9.03
C VAL A 159 2.91 9.38 10.19
N ARG A 160 3.20 9.81 11.42
CA ARG A 160 2.38 9.51 12.60
C ARG A 160 0.93 9.94 12.41
N ILE A 161 0.72 11.18 11.95
CA ILE A 161 -0.63 11.71 11.72
C ILE A 161 -1.34 10.90 10.62
N LEU A 162 -0.64 10.58 9.53
CA LEU A 162 -1.21 9.85 8.40
C LEU A 162 -1.49 8.38 8.73
N ASP A 163 -0.65 7.71 9.53
CA ASP A 163 -0.89 6.37 10.06
C ASP A 163 -2.14 6.37 10.94
N GLU A 164 -2.27 7.32 11.89
CA GLU A 164 -3.46 7.43 12.75
C GLU A 164 -4.75 7.64 11.94
N LEU A 165 -4.70 8.47 10.89
CA LEU A 165 -5.84 8.67 10.00
C LEU A 165 -6.15 7.41 9.17
N THR A 166 -5.12 6.73 8.69
CA THR A 166 -5.25 5.50 7.89
C THR A 166 -5.86 4.37 8.72
N GLU A 167 -5.41 4.21 9.97
CA GLU A 167 -5.91 3.22 10.91
C GLU A 167 -7.39 3.47 11.24
N LYS A 168 -7.75 4.70 11.62
CA LYS A 168 -9.15 5.08 11.89
C LYS A 168 -10.04 4.86 10.68
N ASN A 169 -9.60 5.27 9.49
CA ASN A 169 -10.35 5.09 8.26
C ASN A 169 -10.56 3.59 7.94
N THR A 170 -9.54 2.77 8.15
CA THR A 170 -9.61 1.32 7.94
C THR A 170 -10.59 0.66 8.90
N ALA A 171 -10.55 1.04 10.19
CA ALA A 171 -11.49 0.56 11.20
C ALA A 171 -12.93 0.91 10.83
N ILE A 172 -13.20 2.16 10.47
CA ILE A 172 -14.54 2.63 10.07
C ILE A 172 -15.05 1.86 8.84
N ILE A 173 -14.22 1.70 7.80
CA ILE A 173 -14.60 0.97 6.58
C ILE A 173 -14.95 -0.49 6.91
N SER A 174 -14.18 -1.13 7.79
CA SER A 174 -14.41 -2.50 8.23
C SER A 174 -15.73 -2.65 8.98
N GLU A 175 -15.98 -1.80 9.97
CA GLU A 175 -17.22 -1.79 10.75
C GLU A 175 -18.44 -1.52 9.88
N LEU A 176 -18.34 -0.54 8.97
CA LEU A 176 -19.42 -0.20 8.06
C LEU A 176 -19.74 -1.35 7.10
N SER A 177 -18.72 -2.03 6.57
CA SER A 177 -18.89 -3.18 5.69
C SER A 177 -19.62 -4.32 6.41
N LYS A 178 -19.26 -4.57 7.68
CA LYS A 178 -19.92 -5.57 8.52
C LYS A 178 -21.38 -5.20 8.84
N GLU A 179 -21.65 -3.93 9.17
CA GLU A 179 -23.02 -3.47 9.42
C GLU A 179 -23.89 -3.58 8.17
N ILE A 180 -23.36 -3.25 6.99
CA ILE A 180 -24.08 -3.42 5.71
C ILE A 180 -24.44 -4.89 5.49
N GLU A 181 -23.52 -5.83 5.75
CA GLU A 181 -23.80 -7.26 5.61
C GLU A 181 -24.90 -7.72 6.59
N LEU A 182 -24.81 -7.30 7.86
CA LEU A 182 -25.81 -7.62 8.88
C LEU A 182 -27.18 -7.03 8.55
N ARG A 183 -27.23 -5.78 8.04
CA ARG A 183 -28.48 -5.13 7.63
C ARG A 183 -29.12 -5.80 6.43
N LYS A 184 -28.33 -6.29 5.48
CA LYS A 184 -28.86 -7.10 4.37
C LYS A 184 -29.50 -8.39 4.86
N LYS A 185 -28.82 -9.15 5.73
CA LYS A 185 -29.38 -10.38 6.34
C LYS A 185 -30.65 -10.10 7.13
N GLN A 186 -30.66 -9.02 7.92
CA GLN A 186 -31.83 -8.62 8.68
C GLN A 186 -33.00 -8.23 7.76
N TYR A 187 -32.74 -7.44 6.72
CA TYR A 187 -33.74 -7.06 5.72
C TYR A 187 -34.33 -8.29 5.03
N GLU A 188 -33.51 -9.23 4.58
CA GLU A 188 -33.94 -10.48 3.96
C GLU A 188 -34.85 -11.29 4.89
N HIS A 189 -34.43 -11.48 6.16
CA HIS A 189 -35.23 -12.19 7.15
C HIS A 189 -36.62 -11.57 7.36
N TYR A 190 -36.70 -10.24 7.55
CA TYR A 190 -37.99 -9.59 7.78
C TYR A 190 -38.83 -9.48 6.51
N ARG A 191 -38.22 -9.29 5.34
CA ARG A 191 -38.91 -9.32 4.05
C ARG A 191 -39.60 -10.67 3.87
N ASP A 192 -38.86 -11.76 4.05
CA ASP A 192 -39.38 -13.12 3.85
C ASP A 192 -40.45 -13.44 4.89
N LYS A 193 -40.27 -13.03 6.16
CA LYS A 193 -41.28 -13.19 7.22
C LYS A 193 -42.58 -12.42 6.95
N LEU A 194 -42.50 -11.20 6.42
CA LEU A 194 -43.67 -10.36 6.15
C LEU A 194 -44.42 -10.78 4.87
N LEU A 195 -43.71 -11.39 3.92
CA LEU A 195 -44.25 -11.84 2.64
C LEU A 195 -44.53 -13.36 2.61
N ASP A 196 -44.37 -14.05 3.75
CA ASP A 196 -44.83 -15.42 3.93
C ASP A 196 -46.31 -15.42 4.30
N PHE A 197 -47.16 -15.64 3.30
CA PHE A 197 -48.62 -15.65 3.45
C PHE A 197 -49.19 -17.03 3.79
N ASN A 198 -48.35 -17.99 4.19
CA ASN A 198 -48.80 -19.32 4.62
C ASN A 198 -49.43 -19.28 6.02
N GLU A 199 -50.56 -18.59 6.17
CA GLU A 199 -51.59 -18.92 7.20
C GLU A 199 -52.93 -18.15 7.06
N ILE A 200 -53.43 -17.87 5.84
CA ILE A 200 -54.85 -17.52 5.66
C ILE A 200 -55.41 -18.19 4.40
N GLY A 201 -55.59 -19.51 4.49
CA GLY A 201 -56.18 -20.34 3.43
C GLY A 201 -56.90 -21.56 4.00
N GLY A 202 -57.63 -21.37 5.09
CA GLY A 202 -58.47 -22.38 5.71
C GLY A 202 -59.71 -21.73 6.30
N GLY A 203 -60.78 -21.67 5.49
CA GLY A 203 -62.10 -21.13 5.84
C GLY A 203 -63.04 -21.22 4.67
#